data_AF-A0A351NH41-F1
#
_entry.id   AF-A0A351NH41-F1
#
_cell.length_a   1.000
_cell.length_b   1.000
_cell.length_c   1.000
_cell.angle_alpha   90.00
_cell.angle_beta   90.00
_cell.angle_gamma   90.00
#
_symmetry.space_group_name_H-M   'P 1'
#
loop_
_entity.id
_entity.type
_entity.pdbx_description
1 polymer ?
#
loop_
_entity_poly.entity_id
_entity_poly.type
_entity_poly.pdbx_seq_one_letter_code
_entity_poly.pdbx_strand_id
1 'polypeptide(L)'
;GISPEDNILRWPSVRRGEDKYIFPYEENADVVFNSSTLYDLPLLKYYAEPLLCGISESSPAYKKASQLLAFLKDIVCLKPAEIAAIPPTSIMREFIGGQTL
;
A
#
# COMPACT_ATOMS: atom_id res chain seq x y z
N GLY A 1 -11.12 -0.11 10.72
CA GLY A 1 -10.71 -0.39 9.32
C GLY A 1 -11.28 -1.73 8.88
N ILE A 2 -11.00 -2.13 7.64
CA ILE A 2 -11.27 -3.50 7.15
C ILE A 2 -10.12 -4.44 7.57
N SER A 3 -10.37 -5.75 7.64
CA SER A 3 -9.32 -6.72 7.97
C SER A 3 -8.28 -6.83 6.85
N PRO A 4 -7.04 -7.26 7.14
CA PRO A 4 -6.04 -7.56 6.11
C PRO A 4 -6.53 -8.56 5.06
N GLU A 5 -7.26 -9.59 5.50
CA GLU A 5 -7.84 -10.63 4.65
C GLU A 5 -8.88 -10.04 3.70
N ASP A 6 -9.84 -9.28 4.22
CA ASP A 6 -10.88 -8.64 3.40
C ASP A 6 -10.26 -7.66 2.39
N ASN A 7 -9.21 -6.93 2.79
CA ASN A 7 -8.50 -6.02 1.89
C ASN A 7 -7.87 -6.78 0.71
N ILE A 8 -7.13 -7.86 0.98
CA ILE A 8 -6.51 -8.72 -0.03
C ILE A 8 -7.56 -9.31 -0.98
N LEU A 9 -8.65 -9.85 -0.43
CA LEU A 9 -9.69 -10.52 -1.21
C LEU A 9 -10.51 -9.53 -2.05
N ARG A 10 -10.55 -8.24 -1.65
CA ARG A 10 -11.21 -7.18 -2.40
C ARG A 10 -10.41 -6.68 -3.60
N TRP A 11 -9.09 -6.86 -3.63
CA TRP A 11 -8.21 -6.32 -4.67
C TRP A 11 -8.64 -6.63 -6.13
N PRO A 12 -9.10 -7.85 -6.48
CA PRO A 12 -9.60 -8.12 -7.82
C PRO A 12 -10.79 -7.22 -8.23
N SER A 13 -11.61 -6.78 -7.28
CA SER A 13 -12.69 -5.84 -7.56
C SER A 13 -12.20 -4.44 -7.87
N VAL A 14 -11.11 -4.00 -7.23
CA VAL A 14 -10.47 -2.72 -7.52
C VAL A 14 -9.92 -2.76 -8.95
N ARG A 15 -9.13 -3.80 -9.27
CA ARG A 15 -8.57 -4.02 -10.61
C ARG A 15 -9.61 -3.99 -11.73
N ARG A 16 -10.73 -4.70 -11.56
CA ARG A 16 -11.84 -4.65 -12.54
C ARG A 16 -12.41 -3.24 -12.73
N GLY A 17 -12.43 -2.43 -11.67
CA GLY A 17 -12.83 -1.03 -11.74
C GLY A 17 -11.84 -0.20 -12.55
N GLU A 18 -10.54 -0.35 -12.28
CA GLU A 18 -9.46 0.33 -13.00
C GLU A 18 -9.46 -0.04 -14.49
N ASP A 19 -9.56 -1.33 -14.82
CA ASP A 19 -9.55 -1.84 -16.21
C ASP A 19 -10.77 -1.33 -17.02
N LYS A 20 -11.89 -1.06 -16.35
CA LYS A 20 -13.12 -0.59 -17.02
C LYS A 20 -13.22 0.93 -17.11
N TYR A 21 -12.76 1.64 -16.09
CA TYR A 21 -13.06 3.07 -15.92
C TYR A 21 -11.82 3.98 -15.84
N ILE A 22 -10.61 3.44 -15.69
CA ILE A 22 -9.39 4.24 -15.55
C ILE A 22 -8.46 4.02 -16.74
N PHE A 23 -7.90 2.81 -16.91
CA PHE A 23 -6.87 2.55 -17.93
C PHE A 23 -7.31 2.87 -19.37
N PRO A 24 -8.57 2.61 -19.81
CA PRO A 24 -8.99 2.97 -21.16
C PRO A 24 -8.98 4.47 -21.47
N TYR A 25 -8.96 5.31 -20.45
CA TYR A 25 -9.05 6.76 -20.58
C TYR A 25 -7.76 7.48 -20.23
N GLU A 26 -6.72 6.77 -19.76
CA GLU A 26 -5.45 7.36 -19.34
C GLU A 26 -4.76 8.13 -20.46
N GLU A 27 -4.80 7.62 -21.70
CA GLU A 27 -4.20 8.28 -22.88
C GLU A 27 -4.90 9.59 -23.28
N ASN A 28 -6.11 9.84 -22.77
CA ASN A 28 -6.84 11.09 -23.03
C ASN A 28 -6.46 12.20 -22.04
N ALA A 29 -5.61 11.92 -21.04
CA ALA A 29 -5.22 12.91 -20.05
C ALA A 29 -4.22 13.91 -20.64
N ASP A 30 -4.45 15.21 -20.42
CA ASP A 30 -3.50 16.27 -20.82
C ASP A 30 -2.17 16.17 -20.05
N VAL A 31 -2.22 15.71 -18.80
CA VAL A 31 -1.06 15.58 -17.91
C VAL A 31 -1.22 14.33 -17.05
N VAL A 32 -0.13 13.58 -16.91
CA VAL A 32 0.00 12.45 -15.98
C VAL A 32 1.05 12.81 -14.93
N PHE A 33 0.71 12.66 -13.66
CA PHE A 33 1.62 12.92 -12.54
C PHE A 33 1.69 11.69 -11.63
N ASN A 34 2.91 11.23 -11.35
CA ASN A 34 3.15 10.15 -10.41
C ASN A 34 3.61 10.74 -9.07
N SER A 35 2.79 10.57 -8.04
CA SER A 35 3.07 11.03 -6.67
C SER A 35 3.90 10.04 -5.84
N SER A 36 4.35 8.92 -6.42
CA SER A 36 5.15 7.92 -5.72
C SER A 36 6.47 8.49 -5.23
N THR A 37 6.88 8.10 -4.03
CA THR A 37 8.16 8.48 -3.43
C THR A 37 9.02 7.26 -3.12
N LEU A 38 10.35 7.46 -3.02
CA LEU A 38 11.30 6.37 -2.76
C LEU A 38 11.09 5.69 -1.40
N TYR A 39 10.48 6.40 -0.43
CA TYR A 39 10.28 5.88 0.91
C TYR A 39 8.91 5.20 1.09
N ASP A 40 8.05 5.16 0.06
CA ASP A 40 6.70 4.60 0.14
C ASP A 40 6.73 3.12 0.56
N LEU A 41 7.50 2.28 -0.13
CA LEU A 41 7.59 0.86 0.20
C LEU A 41 8.27 0.58 1.55
N PRO A 42 9.43 1.20 1.89
CA PRO A 42 10.00 1.14 3.23
C PRO A 42 9.04 1.55 4.36
N LEU A 43 8.24 2.59 4.14
CA LEU A 43 7.23 3.05 5.07
C LEU A 43 6.09 2.03 5.20
N LEU A 44 5.52 1.61 4.07
CA LEU A 44 4.39 0.67 4.06
C LEU A 44 4.77 -0.67 4.67
N LYS A 45 6.00 -1.16 4.46
CA LYS A 45 6.50 -2.38 5.10
C LYS A 45 6.36 -2.34 6.63
N TYR A 46 6.67 -1.20 7.26
CA TYR A 46 6.57 -1.01 8.72
C TYR A 46 5.17 -1.36 9.25
N TYR A 47 4.13 -0.98 8.51
CA TYR A 47 2.74 -1.20 8.91
C TYR A 47 2.16 -2.52 8.36
N ALA A 48 2.52 -2.88 7.12
CA ALA A 48 1.91 -4.01 6.42
C ALA A 48 2.47 -5.37 6.86
N GLU A 49 3.78 -5.48 7.11
CA GLU A 49 4.43 -6.75 7.47
C GLU A 49 3.79 -7.44 8.69
N PRO A 50 3.57 -6.79 9.84
CA PRO A 50 2.93 -7.45 10.99
C PRO A 50 1.48 -7.87 10.70
N LEU A 51 0.75 -7.11 9.88
CA LEU A 51 -0.62 -7.44 9.49
C LEU A 51 -0.68 -8.67 8.58
N LEU A 52 0.24 -8.76 7.62
CA LEU A 52 0.35 -9.89 6.70
C LEU A 52 0.79 -11.17 7.42
N CYS A 53 1.74 -11.08 8.35
CA CYS A 53 2.17 -12.20 9.19
C CYS A 53 1.05 -12.73 10.10
N GLY A 54 0.07 -11.88 10.45
CA GLY A 54 -1.08 -12.27 11.27
C GLY A 54 -2.15 -13.09 10.55
N ILE A 55 -2.10 -13.21 9.21
CA ILE A 55 -3.09 -13.94 8.44
C ILE A 55 -2.89 -15.45 8.61
N SER A 56 -3.93 -16.16 9.08
CA SER A 56 -3.91 -17.61 9.27
C SER A 56 -3.69 -18.38 7.98
N GLU A 57 -2.96 -19.51 8.04
CA GLU A 57 -2.75 -20.42 6.90
C GLU A 57 -4.03 -21.00 6.31
N SER A 58 -5.08 -21.11 7.14
CA SER A 58 -6.42 -21.54 6.72
C SER A 58 -7.21 -20.47 5.94
N SER A 59 -6.75 -19.21 5.94
CA SER A 59 -7.42 -18.12 5.25
C SER A 59 -7.23 -18.20 3.73
N PRO A 60 -8.28 -17.95 2.92
CA PRO A 60 -8.13 -17.84 1.47
C PRO A 60 -7.18 -16.70 1.05
N ALA A 61 -6.93 -15.72 1.91
CA ALA A 61 -5.98 -14.63 1.67
C ALA A 61 -4.51 -15.05 1.86
N TYR A 62 -4.24 -16.17 2.53
CA TYR A 62 -2.89 -16.55 2.98
C TYR A 62 -1.89 -16.62 1.84
N LYS A 63 -2.23 -17.30 0.73
CA LYS A 63 -1.33 -17.41 -0.43
C LYS A 63 -0.89 -16.05 -0.95
N LYS A 64 -1.80 -15.07 -1.00
CA LYS A 64 -1.46 -13.72 -1.45
C LYS A 64 -0.63 -12.98 -0.39
N ALA A 65 -0.96 -13.16 0.90
CA ALA A 65 -0.17 -12.61 1.99
C ALA A 65 1.28 -13.09 1.96
N SER A 66 1.53 -14.40 1.79
CA SER A 66 2.88 -14.96 1.66
C SER A 66 3.64 -14.40 0.46
N GLN A 67 2.96 -14.16 -0.67
CA GLN A 67 3.57 -13.53 -1.84
C GLN A 67 3.97 -12.08 -1.58
N LEU A 68 3.12 -11.32 -0.87
CA LEU A 68 3.42 -9.93 -0.49
C LEU A 68 4.57 -9.88 0.51
N LEU A 69 4.61 -10.78 1.49
CA LEU A 69 5.74 -10.91 2.42
C LEU A 69 7.05 -11.24 1.68
N ALA A 70 7.00 -12.16 0.71
CA ALA A 70 8.16 -12.48 -0.13
C ALA A 70 8.63 -11.27 -0.96
N PHE A 71 7.69 -10.48 -1.51
CA PHE A 71 8.00 -9.23 -2.21
C PHE A 71 8.65 -8.19 -1.30
N LEU A 72 8.17 -8.05 -0.06
CA LEU A 72 8.68 -7.09 0.91
C LEU A 72 10.00 -7.53 1.57
N LYS A 73 10.44 -8.78 1.40
CA LYS A 73 11.53 -9.40 2.15
C LYS A 73 12.81 -8.54 2.17
N ASP A 74 13.27 -8.12 1.00
CA ASP A 74 14.55 -7.42 0.85
C ASP A 74 14.43 -5.89 1.00
N ILE A 75 13.22 -5.38 1.25
CA ILE A 75 13.00 -3.96 1.50
C ILE A 75 13.44 -3.61 2.92
N VAL A 76 14.36 -2.64 3.06
CA VAL A 76 14.74 -2.10 4.36
C VAL A 76 13.60 -1.23 4.88
N CYS A 77 13.03 -1.62 6.00
CA CYS A 77 11.93 -0.92 6.66
C CYS A 77 12.41 0.39 7.31
N LEU A 78 11.59 1.44 7.27
CA LEU A 78 11.89 2.68 8.00
C LEU A 78 11.81 2.47 9.52
N LYS A 79 12.65 3.19 10.24
CA LYS A 79 12.61 3.29 11.70
C LYS A 79 11.61 4.36 12.13
N PRO A 80 11.05 4.29 13.35
CA PRO A 80 10.11 5.29 13.86
C PRO A 80 10.60 6.75 13.74
N ALA A 81 11.90 7.00 13.96
CA ALA A 81 12.48 8.33 13.81
C ALA A 81 12.46 8.84 12.36
N GLU A 82 12.65 7.94 11.38
CA GLU A 82 12.61 8.25 9.95
C GLU A 82 11.16 8.49 9.49
N ILE A 83 10.21 7.70 10.00
CA ILE A 83 8.77 7.91 9.77
C ILE A 83 8.32 9.27 10.34
N ALA A 84 8.80 9.64 11.54
CA ALA A 84 8.49 10.92 12.15
C ALA A 84 9.01 12.12 11.31
N ALA A 85 10.11 11.92 10.57
CA ALA A 85 10.71 12.94 9.72
C ALA A 85 9.99 13.14 8.37
N ILE A 86 9.00 12.30 8.03
CA ILE A 86 8.21 12.48 6.80
C ILE A 86 7.54 13.86 6.82
N PRO A 87 7.65 14.67 5.75
CA PRO A 87 7.06 16.02 5.74
C PRO A 87 5.55 16.00 6.04
N PRO A 88 5.02 17.00 6.77
CA PRO A 88 3.58 17.10 7.07
C PRO A 88 2.72 17.30 5.80
N THR A 89 3.33 17.74 4.71
CA THR A 89 2.70 17.92 3.39
C THR A 89 2.75 16.66 2.52
N SER A 90 3.38 15.57 2.98
CA SER A 90 3.41 14.30 2.22
C SER A 90 2.02 13.67 2.15
N ILE A 91 1.64 13.15 0.99
CA ILE A 91 0.39 12.40 0.80
C ILE A 91 0.31 11.18 1.73
N MET A 92 1.46 10.60 2.11
CA MET A 92 1.50 9.46 3.05
C MET A 92 0.93 9.81 4.43
N ARG A 93 0.93 11.09 4.81
CA ARG A 93 0.37 11.57 6.08
C ARG A 93 -1.15 11.40 6.17
N GLU A 94 -1.86 11.20 5.05
CA GLU A 94 -3.27 10.82 5.05
C GLU A 94 -3.49 9.43 5.69
N PHE A 95 -2.50 8.54 5.56
CA PHE A 95 -2.59 7.17 6.08
C PHE A 95 -1.96 7.00 7.46
N ILE A 96 -0.83 7.66 7.70
CA ILE A 96 -0.06 7.50 8.95
C ILE A 96 -0.30 8.61 9.98
N GLY A 97 -1.12 9.61 9.63
CA GLY A 97 -1.37 10.80 10.44
C GLY A 97 -0.21 11.80 10.46
N GLY A 98 -0.47 12.99 11.03
CA GLY A 98 0.49 14.09 11.10
C GLY A 98 0.48 15.02 9.87
N GLN A 99 -0.61 14.99 9.10
CA GLN A 99 -0.81 15.95 8.02
C GLN A 99 -1.14 17.31 8.62
N THR A 100 -0.40 18.33 8.21
CA THR A 100 -0.69 19.73 8.55
C THR A 100 -0.61 20.51 7.25
N LEU A 101 -1.74 21.06 6.83
CA LEU A 101 -1.84 22.03 5.73
C LEU A 101 -1.71 23.44 6.29
#